data_AF-F7SZV7-F1
#
_entry.id   AF-F7SZV7-F1
#
_cell.length_a   1.000
_cell.length_b   1.000
_cell.length_c   1.000
_cell.angle_alpha   90.00
_cell.angle_beta   90.00
_cell.angle_gamma   90.00
#
_symmetry.space_group_name_H-M   'P 1'
#
loop_
_entity.id
_entity.type
_entity.pdbx_description
1 polymer ?
#
loop_
_entity_poly.entity_id
_entity_poly.type
_entity_poly.pdbx_seq_one_letter_code
_entity_poly.pdbx_strand_id
1 'polypeptide(L)'
;MNPHDPLDLQRCEDCGAWWALRPYACAHCGGTRLAWQRSGGVGEVLARTEIHRAPDAFWRTHVPYVLVLVRLDEGAVLMGHADAGIAIGQQVQGHAITIDGRVLLGFEARRPP
;
A
#
# COMPACT_ATOMS: atom_id res chain seq x y z
N MET A 1 -10.46 -15.65 -0.87
CA MET A 1 -9.81 -14.70 -1.81
C MET A 1 -10.48 -13.36 -1.62
N ASN A 2 -9.73 -12.32 -1.24
CA ASN A 2 -10.28 -10.97 -1.12
C ASN A 2 -10.39 -10.42 -2.55
N PRO A 3 -11.59 -10.20 -3.12
CA PRO A 3 -11.76 -9.87 -4.54
C PRO A 3 -11.43 -8.39 -4.86
N HIS A 4 -10.73 -7.72 -3.96
CA HIS A 4 -10.51 -6.28 -3.97
C HIS A 4 -9.15 -5.96 -4.53
N ASP A 5 -9.08 -4.92 -5.36
CA ASP A 5 -7.82 -4.42 -5.88
C ASP A 5 -6.94 -3.94 -4.71
N PRO A 6 -5.59 -4.05 -4.78
CA PRO A 6 -4.71 -3.61 -3.71
C PRO A 6 -4.88 -2.17 -3.19
N LEU A 7 -5.47 -1.24 -3.96
CA LEU A 7 -5.81 0.12 -3.47
C LEU A 7 -7.29 0.31 -3.09
N ASP A 8 -8.08 -0.76 -3.03
CA ASP A 8 -9.38 -0.70 -2.38
C ASP A 8 -9.14 -0.72 -0.87
N LEU A 9 -9.49 0.37 -0.20
CA LEU A 9 -9.27 0.57 1.23
C LEU A 9 -10.60 0.79 1.94
N GLN A 10 -10.62 0.65 3.27
CA GLN A 10 -11.80 0.98 4.03
C GLN A 10 -11.82 2.47 4.36
N ARG A 11 -12.95 3.13 4.10
CA ARG A 11 -13.23 4.50 4.50
C ARG A 11 -14.40 4.52 5.48
N CYS A 12 -14.23 5.24 6.58
CA CYS A 12 -15.30 5.45 7.55
C CYS A 12 -16.37 6.39 6.97
N GLU A 13 -17.62 5.95 6.97
CA GLU A 13 -18.74 6.75 6.47
C GLU A 13 -19.11 7.89 7.44
N ASP A 14 -18.68 7.81 8.69
CA ASP A 14 -19.02 8.77 9.74
C ASP A 14 -18.07 9.97 9.79
N CYS A 15 -16.77 9.73 9.63
CA CYS A 15 -15.74 10.77 9.75
C CYS A 15 -14.85 10.88 8.51
N GLY A 16 -15.00 10.01 7.52
CA GLY A 16 -14.21 10.03 6.29
C GLY A 16 -12.77 9.51 6.40
N ALA A 17 -12.33 9.05 7.57
CA ALA A 17 -10.98 8.50 7.77
C ALA A 17 -10.75 7.23 6.93
N TRP A 18 -9.56 7.12 6.34
CA TRP A 18 -9.13 5.99 5.53
C TRP A 18 -8.25 5.01 6.32
N TRP A 19 -8.45 3.72 6.07
CA TRP A 19 -7.78 2.63 6.77
C TRP A 19 -7.19 1.62 5.78
N ALA A 20 -5.89 1.37 5.94
CA ALA A 20 -5.13 0.37 5.20
C ALA A 20 -5.52 -1.08 5.56
N LEU A 21 -5.95 -1.27 6.81
CA LEU A 21 -6.40 -2.55 7.35
C LEU A 21 -7.91 -2.62 7.37
N ARG A 22 -8.45 -3.73 7.87
CA ARG A 22 -9.88 -3.95 8.08
C ARG A 22 -10.20 -3.89 9.57
N PRO A 23 -10.24 -2.70 10.19
CA PRO A 23 -10.60 -2.61 11.60
C PRO A 23 -12.09 -2.94 11.79
N TYR A 24 -12.47 -3.41 12.98
CA TYR A 24 -13.88 -3.62 13.32
C TYR A 24 -14.65 -2.31 13.56
N ALA A 25 -13.93 -1.24 13.91
CA ALA A 25 -14.45 0.10 14.11
C ALA A 25 -13.38 1.13 13.73
N CYS A 26 -13.81 2.32 13.34
CA CYS A 26 -12.91 3.41 13.01
C CYS A 26 -12.06 3.81 14.23
N ALA A 27 -10.74 3.68 14.16
CA ALA A 27 -9.85 4.06 15.26
C ALA A 27 -9.78 5.58 15.49
N HIS A 28 -10.36 6.38 14.59
CA HIS A 28 -10.44 7.83 14.73
C HIS A 28 -11.69 8.28 15.51
N CYS A 29 -12.88 7.75 15.18
CA CYS A 29 -14.15 8.21 15.76
C CYS A 29 -14.97 7.12 16.48
N GLY A 30 -14.57 5.86 16.41
CA GLY A 30 -15.32 4.72 16.97
C GLY A 30 -16.50 4.22 16.11
N GLY A 31 -16.83 4.90 15.00
CA GLY A 31 -17.89 4.51 14.08
C GLY A 31 -17.67 3.14 13.44
N THR A 32 -18.72 2.35 13.28
CA THR A 32 -18.65 0.97 12.74
C THR A 32 -19.05 0.88 11.27
N ARG A 33 -19.49 2.00 10.67
CA ARG A 33 -19.79 2.09 9.24
C ARG A 33 -18.52 2.30 8.45
N LEU A 34 -17.95 1.20 7.95
CA LEU A 34 -16.74 1.15 7.15
C LEU A 34 -17.07 0.56 5.77
N ALA A 35 -16.89 1.35 4.72
CA ALA A 35 -17.17 0.93 3.35
C ALA A 35 -15.87 0.83 2.55
N TRP A 36 -15.79 -0.14 1.63
CA TRP A 36 -14.69 -0.22 0.68
C TRP A 36 -14.81 0.90 -0.35
N GLN A 37 -13.72 1.62 -0.55
CA GLN A 37 -13.60 2.65 -1.57
C GLN A 37 -12.22 2.58 -2.23
N ARG A 38 -12.19 2.94 -3.51
CA ARG A 38 -10.97 3.02 -4.28
C ARG A 38 -10.16 4.25 -3.88
N SER A 39 -8.93 4.06 -3.40
CA SER A 39 -7.98 5.18 -3.22
C SER A 39 -7.40 5.63 -4.57
N GLY A 40 -7.03 6.91 -4.66
CA GLY A 40 -6.25 7.46 -5.76
C GLY A 40 -4.83 6.91 -5.85
N GLY A 41 -4.30 6.33 -4.77
CA GLY A 41 -3.01 5.63 -4.74
C GLY A 41 -1.78 6.53 -4.80
N VAL A 42 -1.93 7.85 -4.82
CA VAL A 42 -0.82 8.81 -4.73
C VAL A 42 -0.37 8.92 -3.28
N GLY A 43 0.94 8.97 -3.05
CA GLY A 43 1.47 9.26 -1.73
C GLY A 43 2.96 9.52 -1.69
N GLU A 44 3.47 9.68 -0.47
CA GLU A 44 4.87 9.93 -0.14
C GLU A 44 5.49 8.73 0.58
N VAL A 45 6.68 8.33 0.17
CA VAL A 45 7.44 7.25 0.81
C VAL A 45 7.94 7.68 2.19
N LEU A 46 7.44 7.03 3.24
CA LEU A 46 7.86 7.25 4.62
C LEU A 46 9.09 6.43 5.00
N ALA A 47 9.16 5.20 4.52
CA ALA A 47 10.23 4.27 4.83
C ALA A 47 10.50 3.34 3.65
N ARG A 48 11.74 2.88 3.54
CA ARG A 48 12.22 1.96 2.50
C ARG A 48 13.07 0.88 3.16
N THR A 49 12.92 -0.36 2.71
CA THR A 49 13.81 -1.46 3.06
C THR A 49 14.08 -2.34 1.85
N GLU A 50 15.32 -2.82 1.73
CA GLU A 50 15.70 -3.80 0.72
C GLU A 50 15.86 -5.17 1.39
N ILE A 51 15.06 -6.12 0.94
CA ILE A 51 14.98 -7.44 1.53
C ILE A 51 15.94 -8.37 0.81
N HIS A 52 17.05 -8.68 1.47
CA HIS A 52 18.03 -9.66 0.97
C HIS A 52 17.75 -11.09 1.48
N ARG A 53 16.99 -11.24 2.58
CA ARG A 53 16.64 -12.53 3.17
C ARG A 53 15.14 -12.76 3.08
N ALA A 54 14.75 -13.65 2.18
CA ALA A 54 13.35 -14.01 1.97
C ALA A 54 12.71 -14.67 3.21
N PRO A 55 11.43 -14.39 3.50
CA PRO A 55 10.70 -15.00 4.60
C PRO A 55 10.30 -16.47 4.35
N ASP A 56 10.14 -16.87 3.08
CA ASP A 56 9.70 -18.21 2.69
C ASP A 56 10.32 -18.64 1.35
N ALA A 57 10.02 -19.87 0.91
CA ALA A 57 10.56 -20.43 -0.33
C ALA A 57 10.06 -19.72 -1.60
N PHE A 58 8.84 -19.16 -1.58
CA PHE A 58 8.29 -18.41 -2.70
C PHE A 58 9.11 -17.14 -2.94
N TRP A 59 9.45 -16.40 -1.87
CA TRP A 59 10.21 -15.16 -1.99
C TRP A 59 11.72 -15.33 -2.23
N ARG A 60 12.28 -16.53 -2.03
CA ARG A 60 13.73 -16.79 -2.21
C ARG A 60 14.23 -16.54 -3.62
N THR A 61 13.40 -16.73 -4.64
CA THR A 61 13.75 -16.48 -6.04
C THR A 61 13.61 -15.01 -6.44
N HIS A 62 13.11 -14.15 -5.56
CA HIS A 62 12.85 -12.73 -5.83
C HIS A 62 13.74 -11.77 -5.04
N VAL A 63 14.61 -12.27 -4.16
CA VAL A 63 15.57 -11.39 -3.47
C VAL A 63 16.74 -11.01 -4.39
N PRO A 64 17.25 -9.77 -4.31
CA PRO A 64 16.73 -8.67 -3.48
C PRO A 64 15.47 -8.02 -4.06
N TYR A 65 14.57 -7.58 -3.19
CA TYR A 65 13.41 -6.75 -3.56
C TYR A 65 13.22 -5.60 -2.57
N VAL A 66 12.61 -4.49 -3.01
CA VAL A 66 12.33 -3.34 -2.14
C VAL A 66 10.88 -3.36 -1.67
N LEU A 67 10.70 -3.07 -0.38
CA LEU A 67 9.41 -2.71 0.22
C LEU A 67 9.44 -1.27 0.71
N VAL A 68 8.32 -0.58 0.54
CA VAL A 68 8.12 0.79 1.01
C VAL A 68 6.89 0.89 1.89
N LEU A 69 6.92 1.82 2.85
CA LEU A 69 5.73 2.34 3.51
C LEU A 69 5.41 3.69 2.87
N VAL A 70 4.19 3.84 2.36
CA VAL A 70 3.73 5.05 1.66
C VAL A 70 2.54 5.63 2.42
N ARG A 71 2.65 6.90 2.82
CA ARG A 71 1.48 7.66 3.28
C ARG A 71 0.78 8.22 2.06
N LEU A 72 -0.42 7.72 1.81
CA LEU A 72 -1.26 8.22 0.74
C LEU A 72 -1.77 9.63 1.06
N ASP A 73 -2.17 10.36 0.03
CA ASP A 73 -2.77 11.69 0.17
C ASP A 73 -4.05 11.64 1.03
N GLU A 74 -4.77 10.51 1.02
CA GLU A 74 -5.92 10.25 1.87
C GLU A 74 -5.58 9.95 3.34
N GLY A 75 -4.29 9.84 3.67
CA GLY A 75 -3.76 9.70 5.03
C GLY A 75 -3.46 8.26 5.48
N ALA A 76 -3.98 7.24 4.79
CA ALA A 76 -3.66 5.84 5.09
C ALA A 76 -2.19 5.52 4.75
N VAL A 77 -1.56 4.66 5.57
CA VAL A 77 -0.20 4.17 5.30
C VAL A 77 -0.25 2.74 4.77
N LEU A 78 0.24 2.54 3.54
CA LEU A 78 0.27 1.23 2.87
C LEU A 78 1.69 0.70 2.79
N MET A 79 1.82 -0.63 2.82
CA MET A 79 3.05 -1.34 2.46
C MET A 79 2.91 -1.90 1.05
N GLY A 80 3.93 -1.70 0.21
CA GLY A 80 3.97 -2.26 -1.14
C GLY A 80 5.38 -2.50 -1.63
N HIS A 81 5.49 -3.21 -2.75
CA HIS A 81 6.74 -3.36 -3.49
C HIS A 81 7.07 -2.08 -4.25
N ALA A 82 8.35 -1.87 -4.54
CA ALA A 82 8.79 -0.73 -5.33
C ALA A 82 10.07 -1.07 -6.09
N ASP A 83 10.41 -0.23 -7.08
CA ASP A 83 11.70 -0.29 -7.75
C ASP A 83 12.84 0.09 -6.79
N ALA A 84 14.04 -0.47 -7.04
CA ALA A 84 15.21 -0.23 -6.21
C ALA A 84 15.59 1.26 -6.07
N GLY A 85 15.28 2.08 -7.08
CA GLY A 85 15.58 3.50 -7.12
C GLY A 85 14.64 4.40 -6.31
N ILE A 86 13.54 3.87 -5.75
CA ILE A 86 12.64 4.68 -4.92
C ILE A 86 13.34 5.11 -3.63
N ALA A 87 13.19 6.38 -3.26
CA ALA A 87 13.78 6.98 -2.06
C ALA A 87 12.71 7.46 -1.05
N ILE A 88 13.11 7.63 0.21
CA ILE A 88 12.26 8.25 1.25
C ILE A 88 11.99 9.71 0.87
N GLY A 89 10.76 10.17 1.11
CA GLY A 89 10.26 11.51 0.71
C GLY A 89 9.83 11.60 -0.76
N GLN A 90 10.03 10.56 -1.56
CA GLN A 90 9.63 10.56 -2.96
C GLN A 90 8.12 10.42 -3.11
N GLN A 91 7.57 11.16 -4.07
CA GLN A 91 6.18 11.03 -4.51
C GLN A 91 6.03 9.80 -5.42
N VAL A 92 5.03 8.97 -5.13
CA VAL A 92 4.80 7.70 -5.81
C VAL A 92 3.34 7.51 -6.18
N GLN A 93 3.10 6.63 -7.15
CA GLN A 93 1.78 6.16 -7.56
C GLN A 93 1.68 4.67 -7.27
N GLY A 94 0.63 4.28 -6.54
CA GLY A 94 0.28 2.88 -6.30
C GLY A 94 -0.41 2.26 -7.51
N HIS A 95 -0.12 0.99 -7.75
CA HIS A 95 -0.78 0.17 -8.77
C HIS A 95 -0.71 -1.31 -8.40
N ALA A 96 -1.55 -2.14 -9.04
CA ALA A 96 -1.42 -3.59 -8.93
C ALA A 96 -0.17 -4.05 -9.70
N ILE A 97 0.58 -4.99 -9.11
CA ILE A 97 1.64 -5.76 -9.76
C ILE A 97 1.37 -7.25 -9.61
N THR A 98 1.94 -8.06 -10.49
CA THR A 98 1.84 -9.52 -10.41
C THR A 98 3.23 -10.12 -10.28
N ILE A 99 3.48 -10.90 -9.22
CA ILE A 99 4.69 -11.69 -9.03
C ILE A 99 4.28 -13.16 -8.93
N ASP A 100 4.70 -13.98 -9.90
CA ASP A 100 4.40 -15.41 -9.97
C ASP A 100 2.91 -15.74 -9.70
N GLY A 101 2.02 -14.97 -10.35
CA GLY A 101 0.57 -15.11 -10.25
C GLY A 101 -0.08 -14.51 -9.00
N ARG A 102 0.69 -13.94 -8.06
CA ARG A 102 0.17 -13.19 -6.92
C ARG A 102 0.02 -11.72 -7.26
N VAL A 103 -1.20 -11.19 -7.13
CA VAL A 103 -1.47 -9.75 -7.23
C VAL A 103 -1.07 -9.06 -5.93
N LEU A 104 -0.24 -8.03 -6.02
CA LEU A 104 0.31 -7.28 -4.90
C LEU A 104 0.21 -5.77 -5.18
N LEU A 105 0.40 -4.98 -4.13
CA LEU A 105 0.57 -3.53 -4.28
C LEU A 105 2.01 -3.21 -4.68
N GLY A 106 2.16 -2.51 -5.80
CA GLY A 106 3.40 -1.88 -6.24
C GLY A 106 3.31 -0.35 -6.18
N PHE A 107 4.45 0.30 -6.04
CA PHE A 107 4.61 1.74 -6.10
C PHE A 107 5.73 2.12 -7.08
N GLU A 108 5.42 3.04 -7.97
CA GLU A 108 6.37 3.62 -8.92
C GLU A 108 6.56 5.12 -8.69
N ALA A 109 7.68 5.65 -9.18
CA ALA A 109 7.97 7.07 -9.08
C ALA A 109 6.92 7.89 -9.83
N ARG A 110 6.22 8.77 -9.11
CA ARG A 110 5.29 9.70 -9.76
C ARG A 110 6.10 10.79 -10.44
N ARG A 111 5.99 10.89 -11.77
CA ARG A 111 6.57 12.03 -12.49
C ARG A 111 5.78 13.29 -12.12
N PRO A 112 6.46 14.42 -11.86
CA PRO A 112 5.75 15.68 -11.74
C PRO A 112 5.04 16.00 -13.07
N PRO A 113 3.87 16.67 -13.01
CA PRO A 113 3.15 17.12 -14.20
C PRO A 113 3.94 18.14 -15.01
#